data_AF-A0A355SEK3-F1
#
_entry.id   AF-A0A355SEK3-F1
#
_cell.length_a   1.000
_cell.length_b   1.000
_cell.length_c   1.000
_cell.angle_alpha   90.00
_cell.angle_beta   90.00
_cell.angle_gamma   90.00
#
_symmetry.space_group_name_H-M   'P 1'
#
loop_
_entity.id
_entity.type
_entity.pdbx_description
1 polymer ?
#
loop_
_entity_poly.entity_id
_entity_poly.type
_entity_poly.pdbx_seq_one_letter_code
_entity_poly.pdbx_strand_id
1 'polypeptide(L)'
;MRLLFELPQTERNAINEELKGDSILYCTPYDIGGDGNLTEGWIVITRNKLFNIHDGEIILNVNIKEAKNYKSYVMVGNGILEA
;
A
#
# COMPACT_ATOMS: atom_id res chain seq x y z
N MET A 1 -6.75 -8.04 15.02
CA MET A 1 -7.74 -7.63 14.01
C MET A 1 -7.15 -7.93 12.64
N ARG A 2 -7.82 -8.73 11.79
CA ARG A 2 -7.32 -9.06 10.45
C ARG A 2 -8.06 -8.17 9.46
N LEU A 3 -7.47 -7.04 9.10
CA LEU A 3 -8.00 -6.13 8.09
C LEU A 3 -7.72 -6.75 6.72
N LEU A 4 -8.71 -7.45 6.15
CA LEU A 4 -8.65 -8.02 4.82
C LEU A 4 -9.50 -7.15 3.89
N PHE A 5 -8.88 -6.14 3.31
CA PHE A 5 -9.51 -5.35 2.28
C PHE A 5 -9.39 -6.08 0.93
N GLU A 6 -10.35 -5.83 0.04
CA GLU A 6 -10.29 -6.25 -1.34
C GLU A 6 -9.79 -5.09 -2.19
N LEU A 7 -8.70 -5.33 -2.92
CA LEU A 7 -8.16 -4.36 -3.86
C LEU A 7 -9.14 -4.17 -5.02
N PRO A 8 -9.59 -2.94 -5.33
CA PRO A 8 -10.51 -2.72 -6.43
C PRO A 8 -9.87 -3.06 -7.78
N GLN A 9 -10.73 -3.28 -8.78
CA GLN A 9 -10.29 -3.91 -10.03
C GLN A 9 -9.32 -3.02 -10.82
N THR A 10 -9.50 -1.69 -10.77
CA THR A 10 -8.65 -0.72 -11.46
C THR A 10 -7.20 -0.80 -10.97
N GLU A 11 -7.02 -0.80 -9.66
CA GLU A 11 -5.75 -0.86 -8.95
C GLU A 11 -5.12 -2.24 -9.08
N ARG A 12 -5.95 -3.30 -9.05
CA ARG A 12 -5.50 -4.67 -9.35
C ARG A 12 -4.93 -4.76 -10.76
N ASN A 13 -5.60 -4.18 -11.74
CA ASN A 13 -5.11 -4.16 -13.12
C ASN A 13 -3.78 -3.42 -13.24
N ALA A 14 -3.60 -2.33 -12.50
CA ALA A 14 -2.38 -1.53 -12.49
C ALA A 14 -1.13 -2.35 -12.12
N ILE A 15 -1.26 -3.26 -11.15
CA ILE A 15 -0.13 -4.05 -10.64
C ILE A 15 0.01 -5.44 -11.25
N ASN A 16 -0.96 -5.93 -12.01
CA ASN A 16 -0.97 -7.32 -12.50
C ASN A 16 0.32 -7.70 -13.25
N GLU A 17 0.81 -6.84 -14.13
CA GLU A 17 2.07 -7.05 -14.87
C GLU A 17 3.29 -7.04 -13.93
N GLU A 18 3.27 -6.19 -12.91
CA GLU A 18 4.35 -6.03 -11.94
C GLU A 18 4.42 -7.16 -10.90
N LEU A 19 3.31 -7.87 -10.68
CA LEU A 19 3.26 -9.02 -9.78
C LEU A 19 4.15 -10.16 -10.26
N LYS A 20 4.29 -10.38 -11.58
CA LYS A 20 5.12 -11.46 -12.17
C LYS A 20 4.89 -12.84 -11.51
N GLY A 21 3.64 -13.13 -11.16
CA GLY A 21 3.23 -14.37 -10.47
C GLY A 21 3.38 -14.36 -8.94
N ASP A 22 3.86 -13.26 -8.34
CA ASP A 22 3.82 -13.07 -6.88
C ASP A 22 2.37 -12.86 -6.41
N SER A 23 2.06 -13.35 -5.22
CA SER A 23 0.73 -13.25 -4.62
C SER A 23 0.63 -12.00 -3.75
N ILE A 24 -0.49 -11.29 -3.85
CA ILE A 24 -0.84 -10.23 -2.89
C ILE A 24 -1.07 -10.90 -1.52
N LEU A 25 -0.31 -10.47 -0.51
CA LEU A 25 -0.47 -10.94 0.88
C LEU A 25 -1.58 -10.18 1.59
N TYR A 26 -1.58 -8.86 1.46
CA TYR A 26 -2.63 -7.97 1.93
C TYR A 26 -2.60 -6.63 1.18
N CYS A 27 -3.70 -5.89 1.28
CA CYS A 27 -3.79 -4.52 0.84
C CYS A 27 -4.57 -3.70 1.87
N THR A 28 -4.36 -2.39 1.87
CA THR A 28 -5.07 -1.44 2.73
C THR A 28 -5.27 -0.13 1.99
N PRO A 29 -6.45 0.50 2.09
CA PRO A 29 -6.63 1.86 1.62
C PRO A 29 -5.83 2.83 2.50
N TYR A 30 -5.49 3.98 1.95
CA TYR A 30 -4.99 5.15 2.67
C TYR A 30 -5.68 6.41 2.15
N ASP A 31 -5.85 7.38 3.04
CA ASP A 31 -6.57 8.63 2.83
C ASP A 31 -5.65 9.86 2.79
N ILE A 32 -4.35 9.69 3.06
CA ILE A 32 -3.35 10.77 3.11
C ILE A 32 -2.14 10.41 2.25
N GLY A 33 -1.83 11.26 1.28
CA GLY A 33 -0.72 11.12 0.35
C GLY A 33 0.63 11.42 0.97
N GLY A 34 1.71 11.12 0.24
CA GLY A 34 3.08 11.43 0.66
C GLY A 34 3.38 12.93 0.77
N ASP A 35 2.55 13.77 0.14
CA ASP A 35 2.56 15.22 0.21
C ASP A 35 1.74 15.78 1.39
N GLY A 36 1.05 14.93 2.14
CA GLY A 36 0.20 15.31 3.27
C GLY A 36 -1.21 15.76 2.88
N ASN A 37 -1.59 15.67 1.61
CA ASN A 37 -2.94 16.00 1.15
C ASN A 37 -3.88 14.78 1.25
N LEU A 38 -5.18 15.07 1.36
CA LEU A 38 -6.20 14.03 1.25
C LEU A 38 -6.16 13.42 -0.15
N THR A 39 -6.18 12.10 -0.21
CA THR A 39 -6.16 11.34 -1.44
C THR A 39 -6.81 9.98 -1.22
N GLU A 40 -7.29 9.33 -2.27
CA GLU A 40 -7.78 7.96 -2.18
C GLU A 40 -6.78 7.03 -2.86
N GLY A 41 -6.11 6.19 -2.08
CA GLY A 41 -5.12 5.28 -2.63
C GLY A 41 -5.03 3.97 -1.88
N TRP A 42 -4.19 3.09 -2.40
CA TRP A 42 -4.01 1.73 -1.91
C TRP A 42 -2.54 1.40 -1.70
N ILE A 43 -2.23 0.81 -0.55
CA ILE A 43 -0.96 0.11 -0.31
C ILE A 43 -1.19 -1.38 -0.54
N VAL A 44 -0.37 -1.99 -1.38
CA VAL A 44 -0.42 -3.43 -1.68
C VAL A 44 0.91 -4.07 -1.33
N ILE A 45 0.85 -5.14 -0.55
CA ILE A 45 2.03 -5.85 -0.06
C ILE A 45 2.05 -7.26 -0.61
N THR A 46 3.15 -7.62 -1.27
CA THR A 46 3.46 -9.00 -1.67
C THR A 46 4.58 -9.56 -0.79
N ARG A 47 5.06 -10.76 -1.11
CA ARG A 47 6.24 -11.32 -0.43
C ARG A 47 7.50 -10.48 -0.68
N ASN A 48 7.62 -9.86 -1.84
CA ASN A 48 8.85 -9.21 -2.29
C ASN A 48 8.69 -7.73 -2.58
N LYS A 49 7.47 -7.21 -2.76
CA LYS A 49 7.24 -5.83 -3.19
C LYS A 49 6.19 -5.13 -2.32
N LEU A 50 6.36 -3.81 -2.22
CA LEU A 50 5.36 -2.87 -1.77
C LEU A 50 4.98 -1.98 -2.95
N PHE A 51 3.69 -1.86 -3.22
CA PHE A 51 3.13 -0.93 -4.18
C PHE A 51 2.32 0.14 -3.46
N ASN A 52 2.50 1.39 -3.86
CA ASN A 52 1.57 2.47 -3.57
C ASN A 52 0.85 2.82 -4.88
N ILE A 53 -0.47 2.75 -4.86
CA ILE A 53 -1.34 2.94 -6.03
C ILE A 53 -2.29 4.10 -5.74
N HIS A 54 -2.46 4.99 -6.72
CA HIS A 54 -3.44 6.06 -6.70
C HIS A 54 -4.08 6.16 -8.08
N ASP A 55 -5.41 6.17 -8.15
CA ASP A 55 -6.17 6.31 -9.40
C ASP A 55 -5.74 5.33 -10.51
N GLY A 56 -5.47 4.07 -10.15
CA GLY A 56 -5.01 3.06 -11.10
C GLY A 56 -3.55 3.18 -11.55
N GLU A 57 -2.75 4.07 -10.94
CA GLU A 57 -1.35 4.27 -11.27
C GLU A 57 -0.43 3.86 -10.11
N ILE A 58 0.69 3.20 -10.42
CA ILE A 58 1.71 2.86 -9.42
C ILE A 58 2.58 4.11 -9.16
N ILE A 59 2.35 4.76 -8.03
CA ILE A 59 3.11 5.94 -7.60
C ILE A 59 4.44 5.53 -6.95
N LEU A 60 4.48 4.35 -6.31
CA LEU A 60 5.69 3.82 -5.69
C LEU A 60 5.76 2.29 -5.83
N ASN A 61 6.94 1.77 -6.14
CA ASN A 61 7.23 0.34 -6.21
C ASN A 61 8.57 0.06 -5.53
N VAL A 62 8.55 -0.64 -4.38
CA VAL A 62 9.74 -0.91 -3.56
C VAL A 62 9.96 -2.41 -3.47
N ASN A 63 11.19 -2.86 -3.77
CA ASN A 63 11.60 -4.23 -3.49
C ASN A 63 11.91 -4.39 -2.00
N ILE A 64 11.03 -5.08 -1.28
CA ILE A 64 11.19 -5.40 0.14
C ILE A 64 12.38 -6.36 0.33
N LYS A 65 12.59 -7.33 -0.56
CA LYS A 65 13.64 -8.33 -0.35
C LYS A 65 15.05 -7.73 -0.30
N GLU A 66 15.26 -6.63 -1.02
CA GLU A 66 16.56 -5.95 -1.15
C GLU A 66 16.72 -4.76 -0.21
N ALA A 67 15.65 -4.31 0.44
CA ALA A 67 15.70 -3.21 1.39
C ALA A 67 16.49 -3.63 2.65
N LYS A 68 17.28 -2.69 3.16
CA LYS A 68 18.11 -2.84 4.36
C LYS A 68 17.73 -1.76 5.37
N ASN A 69 18.05 -1.99 6.65
CA ASN A 69 17.81 -1.05 7.75
C ASN A 69 16.32 -0.81 8.07
N TYR A 70 15.52 -1.88 8.10
CA TYR A 70 14.16 -1.81 8.64
C TYR A 70 14.16 -1.31 10.08
N LYS A 71 13.38 -0.26 10.32
CA LYS A 71 13.10 0.22 11.67
C LYS A 71 11.68 -0.18 12.04
N SER A 72 11.56 -0.98 13.10
CA SER A 72 10.26 -1.24 13.71
C SER A 72 9.94 -0.08 14.63
N TYR A 73 8.82 0.59 14.36
CA TYR A 73 8.27 1.61 15.23
C TYR A 73 6.96 1.07 15.80
N VAL A 74 6.80 1.19 17.12
CA VAL A 74 5.49 0.99 17.74
C VAL A 74 4.68 2.24 17.42
N MET A 75 3.69 2.10 16.55
CA MET A 75 2.70 3.15 16.32
C MET A 75 1.88 3.31 17.61
N VAL A 76 2.12 4.39 18.35
CA VAL A 76 1.30 4.81 19.50
C VAL A 76 0.64 6.12 19.10
N GLY A 77 -0.64 6.06 18.74
CA GLY A 77 -1.40 7.23 18.32
C GLY A 77 -2.35 6.92 17.17
N ASN A 78 -3.62 6.82 17.49
CA ASN A 78 -4.72 6.93 16.53
C ASN A 78 -5.26 8.34 16.68
N GLY A 79 -5.28 9.11 15.59
CA GLY A 79 -5.87 10.44 15.54
C GLY A 79 -7.34 10.35 15.13
N ILE A 80 -8.20 11.12 15.78
CA ILE A 80 -9.56 11.38 15.31
C ILE A 80 -9.47 12.64 14.45
N LEU A 81 -9.96 12.55 13.21
CA LEU A 81 -10.22 13.74 12.41
C LEU A 81 -11.54 14.34 12.92
N GLU A 82 -11.47 15.52 13.54
CA GLU A 82 -12.64 16.32 13.91
C GLU A 82 -12.76 17.47 12.89
N ALA A 83 -13.98 17.73 12.42
CA ALA A 83 -14.30 18.75 11.42
C ALA A 83 -14.84 20.02 12.08
#